data_AF-A0A9Y1BMF0-F1
#
_entry.id   AF-A0A9Y1BMF0-F1
#
_cell.length_a   1.000
_cell.length_b   1.000
_cell.length_c   1.000
_cell.angle_alpha   90.00
_cell.angle_beta   90.00
_cell.angle_gamma   90.00
#
_symmetry.space_group_name_H-M   'P 1'
#
loop_
_entity.id
_entity.type
_entity.pdbx_description
1 polymer ?
#
loop_
_entity_poly.entity_id
_entity_poly.type
_entity_poly.pdbx_seq_one_letter_code
_entity_poly.pdbx_strand_id
1 'polypeptide(L)'
;MPRRLSRQQSLFTEFSALAISAFGAIVFNIGGIFAGRTAVLLNKIQPYLPWIFLIFPLLLTVRGDISGILTGNLGTSLHLGTIKPSFKDNSKRFYELLSLIMMLSFYDSVFVTIISSIICLIIGIPIEFLSILVIVITTFFIGTVISLSLTVAFSFFVFKHNGDPDVYTYPIMSTANDIIITIVFFLICIFYRPWKTKLSLFVGIPFVILVLSFIVFLQVYCLKNDFIMLGLKQSLPPLLVTTIIAAGTGSILVSFESLLQAVPIVLVVLPSVLSTVGAQNSIIANTTTTKLHLGSLEPKISFIGSKELILPFSAFGTVGFLMSIIYSLLAVAIYPFDITLNLYFSLLLVLILTNLISYLIISSLAFVTAVLTYKYGFNPDNIVIPVLSTMADLISTSFLVLFSTLIILQ
;
A
#
# COMPACT_ATOMS: atom_id res chain seq x y z
N MET A 1 28.85 -30.00 23.22
CA MET A 1 28.33 -28.64 23.53
C MET A 1 28.71 -27.52 22.54
N PRO A 2 29.88 -27.49 21.85
CA PRO A 2 30.24 -26.33 21.00
C PRO A 2 29.40 -26.16 19.72
N ARG A 3 28.93 -27.27 19.10
CA ARG A 3 28.06 -27.22 17.90
C ARG A 3 26.66 -26.61 18.11
N ARG A 4 26.14 -26.59 19.35
CA ARG A 4 24.84 -25.97 19.66
C ARG A 4 24.98 -24.45 19.81
N LEU A 5 26.08 -23.99 20.41
CA LEU A 5 26.41 -22.56 20.55
C LEU A 5 26.68 -21.92 19.19
N SER A 6 27.44 -22.59 18.31
CA SER A 6 27.72 -22.08 16.95
C SER A 6 26.45 -21.96 16.09
N ARG A 7 25.50 -22.90 16.24
CA ARG A 7 24.22 -22.89 15.52
C ARG A 7 23.23 -21.86 16.07
N GLN A 8 23.26 -21.58 17.38
CA GLN A 8 22.46 -20.50 17.96
C GLN A 8 23.00 -19.13 17.56
N GLN A 9 24.32 -18.97 17.50
CA GLN A 9 24.96 -17.76 17.01
C GLN A 9 24.67 -17.50 15.53
N SER A 10 24.63 -18.54 14.68
CA SER A 10 24.25 -18.38 13.27
C SER A 10 22.78 -17.96 13.10
N LEU A 11 21.86 -18.56 13.87
CA LEU A 11 20.45 -18.18 13.81
C LEU A 11 20.21 -16.76 14.32
N PHE A 12 20.91 -16.33 15.38
CA PHE A 12 20.80 -14.98 15.90
C PHE A 12 21.36 -13.93 14.92
N THR A 13 22.47 -14.25 14.24
CA THR A 13 23.04 -13.36 13.21
C THR A 13 22.14 -13.25 11.99
N GLU A 14 21.54 -14.35 11.52
CA GLU A 14 20.53 -14.32 10.45
C GLU A 14 19.29 -13.52 10.86
N PHE A 15 18.76 -13.77 12.05
CA PHE A 15 17.60 -13.06 12.58
C PHE A 15 17.86 -11.55 12.69
N SER A 16 19.00 -11.16 13.27
CA SER A 16 19.35 -9.76 13.42
C SER A 16 19.57 -9.07 12.08
N ALA A 17 20.19 -9.75 11.10
CA ALA A 17 20.32 -9.20 9.74
C ALA A 17 18.97 -8.92 9.09
N LEU A 18 18.00 -9.84 9.19
CA LEU A 18 16.64 -9.64 8.67
C LEU A 18 15.87 -8.56 9.44
N ALA A 19 16.03 -8.51 10.75
CA ALA A 19 15.39 -7.49 11.58
C ALA A 19 15.95 -6.09 11.26
N ILE A 20 17.26 -5.97 11.06
CA ILE A 20 17.92 -4.70 10.70
C ILE A 20 17.49 -4.24 9.31
N SER A 21 17.45 -5.15 8.32
CA SER A 21 17.02 -4.78 6.96
C SER A 21 15.56 -4.36 6.92
N ALA A 22 14.67 -5.11 7.57
CA ALA A 22 13.27 -4.77 7.69
C ALA A 22 13.05 -3.48 8.49
N PHE A 23 13.81 -3.25 9.57
CA PHE A 23 13.77 -1.99 10.30
C PHE A 23 14.18 -0.82 9.42
N GLY A 24 15.28 -0.93 8.67
CA GLY A 24 15.74 0.09 7.73
C GLY A 24 14.69 0.45 6.67
N ALA A 25 13.88 -0.52 6.23
CA ALA A 25 12.77 -0.29 5.30
C ALA A 25 11.54 0.31 5.98
N ILE A 26 11.10 -0.27 7.10
CA ILE A 26 9.84 0.07 7.78
C ILE A 26 9.93 1.40 8.53
N VAL A 27 11.12 1.84 8.96
CA VAL A 27 11.31 3.15 9.61
C VAL A 27 10.79 4.31 8.75
N PHE A 28 10.81 4.18 7.42
CA PHE A 28 10.24 5.18 6.52
C PHE A 28 8.74 5.39 6.71
N ASN A 29 8.02 4.43 7.29
CA ASN A 29 6.60 4.54 7.60
C ASN A 29 6.29 5.56 8.72
N ILE A 30 7.30 6.07 9.43
CA ILE A 30 7.16 7.31 10.23
C ILE A 30 6.69 8.47 9.35
N GLY A 31 7.06 8.46 8.06
CA GLY A 31 6.53 9.37 7.04
C GLY A 31 5.00 9.33 6.91
N GLY A 32 4.35 8.21 7.28
CA GLY A 32 2.89 8.10 7.34
C GLY A 32 2.23 9.13 8.26
N ILE A 33 2.90 9.52 9.35
CA ILE A 33 2.44 10.62 10.23
C ILE A 33 2.38 11.93 9.44
N PHE A 34 3.38 12.19 8.60
CA PHE A 34 3.38 13.34 7.71
C PHE A 34 2.32 13.23 6.63
N ALA A 35 2.07 12.03 6.08
CA ALA A 35 0.98 11.78 5.14
C ALA A 35 -0.39 12.11 5.77
N GLY A 36 -0.64 11.66 7.00
CA GLY A 36 -1.83 12.03 7.78
C GLY A 36 -1.95 13.54 7.98
N ARG A 37 -0.83 14.24 8.24
CA ARG A 37 -0.82 15.71 8.29
C ARG A 37 -1.08 16.36 6.92
N THR A 38 -0.62 15.77 5.82
CA THR A 38 -0.95 16.27 4.47
C THR A 38 -2.44 16.13 4.16
N ALA A 39 -3.13 15.14 4.71
CA ALA A 39 -4.58 15.01 4.59
C ALA A 39 -5.33 16.19 5.25
N VAL A 40 -4.74 16.89 6.23
CA VAL A 40 -5.31 18.14 6.79
C VAL A 40 -5.45 19.23 5.72
N LEU A 41 -4.64 19.20 4.66
CA LEU A 41 -4.82 20.11 3.52
C LEU A 41 -6.19 19.93 2.87
N LEU A 42 -6.72 18.70 2.86
CA LEU A 42 -8.04 18.38 2.29
C LEU A 42 -9.18 18.98 3.11
N ASN A 43 -9.01 19.17 4.43
CA ASN A 43 -10.00 19.89 5.27
C ASN A 43 -10.28 21.31 4.76
N LYS A 44 -9.29 21.97 4.15
CA LYS A 44 -9.49 23.33 3.59
C LYS A 44 -10.43 23.33 2.39
N ILE A 45 -10.58 22.20 1.69
CA ILE A 45 -11.39 22.05 0.49
C ILE A 45 -12.70 21.29 0.78
N GLN A 46 -12.76 20.51 1.87
CA GLN A 46 -13.95 19.75 2.30
C GLN A 46 -15.27 20.55 2.27
N PRO A 47 -15.36 21.81 2.74
CA PRO A 47 -16.62 22.56 2.71
C PRO A 47 -17.20 22.72 1.30
N TYR A 48 -16.34 22.61 0.28
CA TYR A 48 -16.69 22.72 -1.12
C TYR A 48 -16.85 21.36 -1.82
N LEU A 49 -16.39 20.27 -1.18
CA LEU A 49 -16.36 18.92 -1.74
C LEU A 49 -16.74 17.89 -0.66
N PRO A 50 -18.04 17.63 -0.44
CA PRO A 50 -18.49 16.71 0.61
C PRO A 50 -18.02 15.27 0.39
N TRP A 51 -17.72 14.87 -0.84
CA TRP A 51 -17.25 13.53 -1.20
C TRP A 51 -15.73 13.31 -1.04
N ILE A 52 -14.94 14.33 -0.67
CA ILE A 52 -13.47 14.24 -0.69
C ILE A 52 -12.92 13.18 0.27
N PHE A 53 -13.50 13.06 1.46
CA PHE A 53 -13.07 12.10 2.48
C PHE A 53 -13.56 10.67 2.24
N LEU A 54 -14.55 10.51 1.37
CA LEU A 54 -14.98 9.20 0.90
C LEU A 54 -13.98 8.64 -0.12
N ILE A 55 -13.51 9.50 -1.03
CA ILE A 55 -12.58 9.10 -2.09
C ILE A 55 -11.16 8.94 -1.56
N PHE A 56 -10.73 9.76 -0.60
CA PHE A 56 -9.35 9.79 -0.16
C PHE A 56 -8.77 8.43 0.31
N PRO A 57 -9.43 7.65 1.19
CA PRO A 57 -8.96 6.31 1.55
C PRO A 57 -8.87 5.35 0.36
N LEU A 58 -9.86 5.42 -0.56
CA LEU A 58 -9.86 4.63 -1.80
C LEU A 58 -8.64 4.97 -2.67
N LEU A 59 -8.23 6.24 -2.74
CA LEU A 59 -7.03 6.64 -3.49
C LEU A 59 -5.76 6.03 -2.92
N LEU A 60 -5.61 6.04 -1.59
CA LEU A 60 -4.41 5.52 -0.91
C LEU A 60 -4.29 4.01 -1.09
N THR A 61 -5.36 3.27 -0.81
CA THR A 61 -5.35 1.81 -0.86
C THR A 61 -5.06 1.31 -2.27
N VAL A 62 -5.77 1.84 -3.28
CA VAL A 62 -5.60 1.43 -4.68
C VAL A 62 -4.19 1.80 -5.20
N ARG A 63 -3.62 2.90 -4.71
CA ARG A 63 -2.22 3.26 -5.01
C ARG A 63 -1.24 2.23 -4.45
N GLY A 64 -1.46 1.77 -3.22
CA GLY A 64 -0.71 0.69 -2.58
C GLY A 64 -0.72 -0.58 -3.44
N ASP A 65 -1.89 -0.98 -3.93
CA ASP A 65 -2.07 -2.17 -4.76
C ASP A 65 -1.23 -2.12 -6.06
N ILE A 66 -1.34 -1.04 -6.82
CA ILE A 66 -0.59 -0.86 -8.08
C ILE A 66 0.92 -0.80 -7.82
N SER A 67 1.32 -0.07 -6.78
CA SER A 67 2.72 -0.02 -6.34
C SER A 67 3.20 -1.42 -5.96
N GLY A 68 2.37 -2.21 -5.30
CA GLY A 68 2.61 -3.61 -4.96
C GLY A 68 2.94 -4.45 -6.18
N ILE A 69 2.07 -4.44 -7.18
CA ILE A 69 2.27 -5.18 -8.44
C ILE A 69 3.59 -4.78 -9.11
N LEU A 70 3.90 -3.48 -9.15
CA LEU A 70 5.15 -2.99 -9.71
C LEU A 70 6.36 -3.50 -8.91
N THR A 71 6.36 -3.36 -7.59
CA THR A 71 7.50 -3.76 -6.75
C THR A 71 7.73 -5.27 -6.74
N GLY A 72 6.68 -6.09 -6.67
CA GLY A 72 6.80 -7.54 -6.72
C GLY A 72 7.38 -8.00 -8.06
N ASN A 73 6.76 -7.59 -9.18
CA ASN A 73 7.26 -7.97 -10.50
C ASN A 73 8.68 -7.44 -10.76
N LEU A 74 9.00 -6.22 -10.32
CA LEU A 74 10.31 -5.62 -10.52
C LEU A 74 11.38 -6.32 -9.67
N GLY A 75 11.07 -6.61 -8.41
CA GLY A 75 11.94 -7.34 -7.49
C GLY A 75 12.26 -8.76 -7.99
N THR A 76 11.23 -9.55 -8.28
CA THR A 76 11.35 -10.88 -8.91
C THR A 76 12.15 -10.81 -10.20
N SER A 77 11.87 -9.85 -11.08
CA SER A 77 12.55 -9.74 -12.39
C SER A 77 14.02 -9.33 -12.27
N LEU A 78 14.39 -8.53 -11.27
CA LEU A 78 15.78 -8.16 -10.99
C LEU A 78 16.57 -9.36 -10.49
N HIS A 79 16.00 -10.14 -9.55
CA HIS A 79 16.62 -11.36 -9.03
C HIS A 79 16.75 -12.47 -10.07
N LEU A 80 15.76 -12.61 -10.96
CA LEU A 80 15.83 -13.53 -12.10
C LEU A 80 16.75 -13.05 -13.25
N GLY A 81 17.22 -11.80 -13.21
CA GLY A 81 18.04 -11.20 -14.27
C GLY A 81 17.28 -10.93 -15.58
N THR A 82 15.95 -10.93 -15.56
CA THR A 82 15.12 -10.64 -16.74
C THR A 82 14.96 -9.15 -17.00
N ILE A 83 15.16 -8.32 -15.97
CA ILE A 83 15.25 -6.86 -16.05
C ILE A 83 16.64 -6.43 -15.58
N LYS A 84 17.26 -5.49 -16.31
CA LYS A 84 18.55 -4.91 -15.91
C LYS A 84 18.30 -3.72 -14.97
N PRO A 85 19.19 -3.43 -14.01
CA PRO A 85 19.10 -2.25 -13.17
C PRO A 85 19.56 -0.98 -13.92
N SER A 86 18.97 -0.68 -15.07
CA SER A 86 19.29 0.48 -15.91
C SER A 86 18.04 1.07 -16.54
N PHE A 87 17.97 2.41 -16.61
CA PHE A 87 16.91 3.11 -17.34
C PHE A 87 17.11 3.09 -18.86
N LYS A 88 18.37 3.03 -19.32
CA LYS A 88 18.71 2.96 -20.75
C LYS A 88 18.95 1.52 -21.15
N ASP A 89 18.47 1.17 -22.34
CA ASP A 89 18.68 -0.14 -22.99
C ASP A 89 18.27 -1.34 -22.11
N ASN A 90 17.11 -1.21 -21.45
CA ASN A 90 16.54 -2.28 -20.65
C ASN A 90 15.83 -3.33 -21.52
N SER A 91 15.48 -4.46 -20.92
CA SER A 91 14.81 -5.56 -21.59
C SER A 91 13.39 -5.18 -22.04
N LYS A 92 12.88 -5.89 -23.04
CA LYS A 92 11.47 -5.76 -23.48
C LYS A 92 10.50 -5.91 -22.31
N ARG A 93 10.80 -6.84 -21.39
CA ARG A 93 10.04 -7.13 -20.17
C ARG A 93 9.84 -5.89 -19.29
N PHE A 94 10.86 -5.04 -19.17
CA PHE A 94 10.77 -3.81 -18.39
C PHE A 94 9.70 -2.87 -18.96
N TYR A 95 9.76 -2.56 -20.25
CA TYR A 95 8.78 -1.68 -20.90
C TYR A 95 7.36 -2.25 -20.90
N GLU A 96 7.23 -3.58 -21.02
CA GLU A 96 5.94 -4.25 -20.90
C GLU A 96 5.36 -4.11 -19.48
N LEU A 97 6.19 -4.24 -18.43
CA LEU A 97 5.78 -4.03 -17.05
C LEU A 97 5.32 -2.58 -16.82
N LEU A 98 6.07 -1.59 -17.31
CA LEU A 98 5.66 -0.18 -17.17
C LEU A 98 4.32 0.08 -17.87
N SER A 99 4.13 -0.50 -19.06
CA SER A 99 2.88 -0.36 -19.82
C SER A 99 1.70 -1.02 -19.10
N LEU A 100 1.91 -2.22 -18.54
CA LEU A 100 0.92 -2.92 -17.71
C LEU A 100 0.49 -2.05 -16.52
N ILE A 101 1.45 -1.49 -15.77
CA ILE A 101 1.16 -0.65 -14.60
C ILE A 101 0.38 0.63 -14.98
N MET A 102 0.73 1.27 -16.09
CA MET A 102 -0.02 2.43 -16.59
C MET A 102 -1.46 2.07 -16.98
N MET A 103 -1.67 0.91 -17.60
CA MET A 103 -3.03 0.45 -17.95
C MET A 103 -3.83 0.07 -16.70
N LEU A 104 -3.24 -0.67 -15.76
CA LEU A 104 -3.90 -1.02 -14.49
C LEU A 104 -4.34 0.22 -13.73
N SER A 105 -3.47 1.23 -13.63
CA SER A 105 -3.81 2.51 -13.01
C SER A 105 -4.98 3.22 -13.68
N PHE A 106 -5.13 3.11 -14.98
CA PHE A 106 -6.28 3.70 -15.67
C PHE A 106 -7.57 2.95 -15.33
N TYR A 107 -7.57 1.62 -15.42
CA TYR A 107 -8.76 0.82 -15.07
C TYR A 107 -9.18 1.01 -13.61
N ASP A 108 -8.22 1.09 -12.70
CA ASP A 108 -8.49 1.37 -11.28
C ASP A 108 -9.12 2.74 -11.07
N SER A 109 -8.66 3.76 -11.78
CA SER A 109 -9.28 5.10 -11.68
C SER A 109 -10.76 5.08 -12.06
N VAL A 110 -11.13 4.21 -13.01
CA VAL A 110 -12.52 3.97 -13.40
C VAL A 110 -13.27 3.20 -12.31
N PHE A 111 -12.67 2.14 -11.73
CA PHE A 111 -13.27 1.40 -10.61
C PHE A 111 -13.53 2.30 -9.40
N VAL A 112 -12.55 3.09 -8.99
CA VAL A 112 -12.68 4.06 -7.89
C VAL A 112 -13.80 5.06 -8.17
N THR A 113 -13.89 5.57 -9.40
CA THR A 113 -14.96 6.52 -9.77
C THR A 113 -16.34 5.88 -9.67
N ILE A 114 -16.51 4.66 -10.18
CA ILE A 114 -17.79 3.94 -10.14
C ILE A 114 -18.18 3.64 -8.68
N ILE A 115 -17.26 3.05 -7.92
CA ILE A 115 -17.49 2.64 -6.53
C ILE A 115 -17.78 3.85 -5.65
N SER A 116 -16.98 4.91 -5.74
CA SER A 116 -17.22 6.15 -4.98
C SER A 116 -18.57 6.79 -5.32
N SER A 117 -19.00 6.76 -6.57
CA SER A 117 -20.29 7.29 -6.99
C SER A 117 -21.46 6.45 -6.45
N ILE A 118 -21.31 5.13 -6.39
CA ILE A 118 -22.29 4.22 -5.75
C ILE A 118 -22.40 4.52 -4.25
N ILE A 119 -21.28 4.73 -3.56
CA ILE A 119 -21.30 5.05 -2.13
C ILE A 119 -21.95 6.42 -1.89
N CYS A 120 -21.68 7.42 -2.74
CA CYS A 120 -22.35 8.72 -2.66
C CYS A 120 -23.87 8.59 -2.80
N LEU A 121 -24.35 7.73 -3.73
CA LEU A 121 -25.77 7.38 -3.87
C LEU A 121 -26.35 6.79 -2.59
N ILE A 122 -25.64 5.86 -1.95
CA ILE A 122 -26.10 5.17 -0.73
C ILE A 122 -26.17 6.13 0.46
N ILE A 123 -25.19 7.03 0.62
CA ILE A 123 -25.11 7.97 1.74
C ILE A 123 -26.03 9.19 1.52
N GLY A 124 -26.49 9.43 0.28
CA GLY A 124 -27.31 10.59 -0.06
C GLY A 124 -26.51 11.89 -0.28
N ILE A 125 -25.22 11.78 -0.60
CA ILE A 125 -24.37 12.91 -0.98
C ILE A 125 -24.64 13.23 -2.47
N PRO A 126 -24.78 14.50 -2.87
CA PRO A 126 -24.99 14.87 -4.27
C PRO A 126 -23.87 14.31 -5.16
N ILE A 127 -24.24 13.51 -6.16
CA ILE A 127 -23.28 12.82 -7.03
C ILE A 127 -22.85 13.75 -8.16
N GLU A 128 -21.56 14.09 -8.18
CA GLU A 128 -20.92 14.75 -9.31
C GLU A 128 -20.03 13.78 -10.08
N PHE A 129 -20.63 12.74 -10.69
CA PHE A 129 -19.90 11.66 -11.36
C PHE A 129 -18.81 12.18 -12.31
N LEU A 130 -19.14 13.18 -13.13
CA LEU A 130 -18.22 13.70 -14.13
C LEU A 130 -17.06 14.52 -13.51
N SER A 131 -17.33 15.28 -12.44
CA SER A 131 -16.28 15.98 -11.67
C SER A 131 -15.33 14.97 -11.01
N ILE A 132 -15.89 13.93 -10.40
CA ILE A 132 -15.13 12.85 -9.75
C ILE A 132 -14.25 12.13 -10.79
N LEU A 133 -14.84 11.71 -11.91
CA LEU A 133 -14.13 11.01 -12.99
C LEU A 133 -12.91 11.81 -13.48
N VAL A 134 -13.11 13.10 -13.78
CA VAL A 134 -12.05 13.98 -14.28
C VAL A 134 -10.91 14.12 -13.27
N ILE A 135 -11.24 14.36 -12.01
CA ILE A 135 -10.24 14.52 -10.95
C ILE A 135 -9.50 13.21 -10.70
N VAL A 136 -10.21 12.09 -10.60
CA VAL A 136 -9.63 10.78 -10.29
C VAL A 136 -8.73 10.30 -11.43
N ILE A 137 -9.17 10.36 -12.69
CA ILE A 137 -8.33 9.98 -13.84
C ILE A 137 -7.05 10.83 -13.89
N THR A 138 -7.16 12.15 -13.71
CA THR A 138 -6.00 13.05 -13.74
C THR A 138 -5.04 12.75 -12.59
N THR A 139 -5.58 12.53 -11.39
CA THR A 139 -4.82 12.24 -10.18
C THR A 139 -4.06 10.93 -10.29
N PHE A 140 -4.73 9.87 -10.75
CA PHE A 140 -4.10 8.59 -10.99
C PHE A 140 -3.03 8.71 -12.06
N PHE A 141 -3.33 9.29 -13.22
CA PHE A 141 -2.35 9.38 -14.31
C PHE A 141 -1.04 10.08 -13.87
N ILE A 142 -1.15 11.28 -13.30
CA ILE A 142 0.01 12.06 -12.83
C ILE A 142 0.72 11.32 -11.69
N GLY A 143 -0.04 10.83 -10.71
CA GLY A 143 0.49 10.08 -9.58
C GLY A 143 1.26 8.83 -10.04
N THR A 144 0.75 8.10 -11.03
CA THR A 144 1.38 6.89 -11.57
C THR A 144 2.67 7.18 -12.31
N VAL A 145 2.71 8.23 -13.12
CA VAL A 145 3.94 8.61 -13.83
C VAL A 145 5.06 8.96 -12.84
N ILE A 146 4.76 9.75 -11.80
CA ILE A 146 5.75 10.15 -10.79
C ILE A 146 6.20 8.94 -9.98
N SER A 147 5.24 8.19 -9.42
CA SER A 147 5.50 7.04 -8.55
C SER A 147 6.23 5.91 -9.29
N LEU A 148 5.85 5.58 -10.53
CA LEU A 148 6.52 4.57 -11.34
C LEU A 148 8.00 4.92 -11.57
N SER A 149 8.28 6.20 -11.85
CA SER A 149 9.65 6.70 -12.02
C SER A 149 10.47 6.56 -10.74
N LEU A 150 9.90 6.96 -9.59
CA LEU A 150 10.56 6.88 -8.29
C LEU A 150 10.77 5.44 -7.84
N THR A 151 9.76 4.58 -7.94
CA THR A 151 9.84 3.16 -7.57
C THR A 151 10.93 2.45 -8.36
N VAL A 152 10.97 2.62 -9.68
CA VAL A 152 12.02 2.02 -10.51
C VAL A 152 13.40 2.56 -10.15
N ALA A 153 13.53 3.88 -9.96
CA ALA A 153 14.81 4.50 -9.59
C ALA A 153 15.35 3.92 -8.29
N PHE A 154 14.48 3.79 -7.30
CA PHE A 154 14.83 3.29 -6.00
C PHE A 154 15.13 1.80 -6.00
N SER A 155 14.33 0.96 -6.68
CA SER A 155 14.64 -0.47 -6.81
C SER A 155 16.00 -0.70 -7.46
N PHE A 156 16.32 0.06 -8.51
CA PHE A 156 17.64 -0.02 -9.15
C PHE A 156 18.76 0.49 -8.24
N PHE A 157 18.50 1.54 -7.45
CA PHE A 157 19.45 2.04 -6.47
C PHE A 157 19.74 0.99 -5.39
N VAL A 158 18.71 0.39 -4.79
CA VAL A 158 18.82 -0.66 -3.76
C VAL A 158 19.58 -1.85 -4.32
N PHE A 159 19.18 -2.35 -5.50
CA PHE A 159 19.81 -3.52 -6.12
C PHE A 159 21.29 -3.29 -6.45
N LYS A 160 21.65 -2.08 -6.94
CA LYS A 160 23.07 -1.72 -7.22
C LYS A 160 23.93 -1.62 -5.97
N HIS A 161 23.35 -1.33 -4.81
CA HIS A 161 24.06 -1.21 -3.54
C HIS A 161 23.97 -2.50 -2.70
N ASN A 162 23.73 -3.66 -3.34
CA ASN A 162 23.60 -4.97 -2.69
C ASN A 162 22.46 -5.07 -1.65
N GLY A 163 21.48 -4.17 -1.72
CA GLY A 163 20.25 -4.30 -0.94
C GLY A 163 19.22 -5.16 -1.69
N ASP A 164 18.31 -5.77 -0.93
CA ASP A 164 17.23 -6.57 -1.51
C ASP A 164 16.01 -5.68 -1.86
N PRO A 165 15.67 -5.48 -3.15
CA PRO A 165 14.51 -4.69 -3.54
C PRO A 165 13.19 -5.24 -2.98
N ASP A 166 13.10 -6.54 -2.70
CA ASP A 166 11.91 -7.20 -2.14
C ASP A 166 11.63 -6.75 -0.71
N VAL A 167 12.69 -6.37 0.03
CA VAL A 167 12.61 -5.88 1.40
C VAL A 167 12.38 -4.37 1.45
N TYR A 168 13.12 -3.59 0.65
CA TYR A 168 13.15 -2.14 0.80
C TYR A 168 12.14 -1.39 -0.07
N THR A 169 11.87 -1.86 -1.30
CA THR A 169 11.18 -1.02 -2.28
C THR A 169 9.74 -0.71 -1.86
N TYR A 170 8.95 -1.74 -1.52
CA TYR A 170 7.54 -1.53 -1.20
C TYR A 170 7.33 -0.69 0.07
N PRO A 171 7.97 -0.98 1.23
CA PRO A 171 7.75 -0.19 2.45
C PRO A 171 8.04 1.30 2.25
N ILE A 172 9.15 1.61 1.58
CA ILE A 172 9.58 2.99 1.34
C ILE A 172 8.65 3.67 0.32
N MET A 173 8.31 2.96 -0.76
CA MET A 173 7.48 3.53 -1.81
C MET A 173 6.01 3.66 -1.41
N SER A 174 5.47 2.79 -0.56
CA SER A 174 4.09 2.94 -0.05
C SER A 174 3.93 4.30 0.63
N THR A 175 4.80 4.63 1.59
CA THR A 175 4.74 5.92 2.29
C THR A 175 5.01 7.11 1.35
N ALA A 176 6.02 7.00 0.47
CA ALA A 176 6.31 8.07 -0.49
C ALA A 176 5.12 8.31 -1.44
N ASN A 177 4.48 7.24 -1.90
CA ASN A 177 3.34 7.30 -2.81
C ASN A 177 2.10 7.88 -2.13
N ASP A 178 1.85 7.60 -0.86
CA ASP A 178 0.75 8.19 -0.09
C ASP A 178 0.90 9.72 0.00
N ILE A 179 2.12 10.21 0.25
CA ILE A 179 2.41 11.65 0.26
C ILE A 179 2.23 12.25 -1.13
N ILE A 180 2.79 11.61 -2.16
CA ILE A 180 2.71 12.09 -3.55
C ILE A 180 1.26 12.16 -4.02
N ILE A 181 0.47 11.09 -3.84
CA ILE A 181 -0.91 11.04 -4.32
C ILE A 181 -1.77 12.07 -3.59
N THR A 182 -1.55 12.28 -2.28
CA THR A 182 -2.26 13.31 -1.50
C THR A 182 -1.96 14.71 -2.01
N ILE A 183 -0.69 15.03 -2.28
CA ILE A 183 -0.28 16.34 -2.82
C ILE A 183 -0.83 16.53 -4.24
N VAL A 184 -0.69 15.54 -5.11
CA VAL A 184 -1.18 15.58 -6.49
C VAL A 184 -2.70 15.78 -6.51
N PHE A 185 -3.43 15.01 -5.71
CA PHE A 185 -4.88 15.13 -5.58
C PHE A 185 -5.29 16.53 -5.11
N PHE A 186 -4.66 17.06 -4.08
CA PHE A 186 -4.93 18.41 -3.56
C PHE A 186 -4.67 19.50 -4.61
N LEU A 187 -3.54 19.44 -5.31
CA LEU A 187 -3.20 20.39 -6.38
C LEU A 187 -4.21 20.32 -7.53
N ILE A 188 -4.65 19.12 -7.90
CA ILE A 188 -5.66 18.90 -8.94
C ILE A 188 -7.02 19.47 -8.53
N CYS A 189 -7.45 19.26 -7.27
CA CYS A 189 -8.66 19.87 -6.75
C CYS A 189 -8.60 21.41 -6.81
N ILE A 190 -7.46 22.02 -6.46
CA ILE A 190 -7.27 23.48 -6.55
C ILE A 190 -7.28 23.95 -8.00
N PHE A 191 -6.65 23.20 -8.90
CA PHE A 191 -6.52 23.55 -10.31
C PHE A 191 -7.88 23.50 -11.03
N TYR A 192 -8.63 22.40 -10.88
CA TYR A 192 -9.92 22.23 -11.52
C TYR A 192 -11.05 23.04 -10.86
N ARG A 193 -10.90 23.40 -9.57
CA ARG A 193 -11.92 24.13 -8.80
C ARG A 193 -13.32 23.49 -8.94
N PRO A 194 -13.51 22.23 -8.51
CA PRO A 194 -14.72 21.46 -8.75
C PRO A 194 -16.01 22.12 -8.25
N TRP A 195 -15.92 23.01 -7.26
CA TRP A 195 -17.04 23.85 -6.81
C TRP A 195 -17.63 24.79 -7.88
N LYS A 196 -16.95 24.94 -9.03
CA LYS A 196 -17.50 25.53 -10.24
C LYS A 196 -17.58 24.46 -11.33
N THR A 197 -18.63 23.65 -11.32
CA THR A 197 -18.79 22.46 -12.18
C THR A 197 -18.46 22.72 -13.66
N LYS A 198 -18.97 23.83 -14.24
CA LYS A 198 -18.68 24.18 -15.65
C LYS A 198 -17.20 24.44 -15.93
N LEU A 199 -16.49 25.10 -15.00
CA LEU A 199 -15.06 25.40 -15.15
C LEU A 199 -14.23 24.11 -15.02
N SER A 200 -14.55 23.28 -14.02
CA SER A 200 -13.90 21.99 -13.80
C SER A 200 -13.97 21.11 -15.03
N LEU A 201 -15.16 21.00 -15.63
CA LEU A 201 -15.35 20.21 -16.86
C LEU A 201 -14.63 20.83 -18.07
N PHE A 202 -14.70 22.15 -18.23
CA PHE A 202 -14.03 22.83 -19.34
C PHE A 202 -12.51 22.63 -19.32
N VAL A 203 -11.89 22.72 -18.15
CA VAL A 203 -10.43 22.55 -17.99
C VAL A 203 -10.05 21.06 -18.04
N GLY A 204 -10.89 20.17 -17.51
CA GLY A 204 -10.53 18.77 -17.32
C GLY A 204 -10.84 17.83 -18.47
N ILE A 205 -11.90 18.08 -19.24
CA ILE A 205 -12.24 17.24 -20.39
C ILE A 205 -11.07 17.14 -21.40
N PRO A 206 -10.36 18.22 -21.78
CA PRO A 206 -9.20 18.13 -22.67
C PRO A 206 -8.10 17.21 -22.12
N PHE A 207 -7.82 17.29 -20.81
CA PHE A 207 -6.81 16.46 -20.17
C PHE A 207 -7.23 14.99 -20.14
N VAL A 208 -8.48 14.70 -19.79
CA VAL A 208 -9.01 13.34 -19.80
C VAL A 208 -8.99 12.76 -21.22
N ILE A 209 -9.34 13.53 -22.25
CA ILE A 209 -9.25 13.08 -23.65
C ILE A 209 -7.80 12.75 -24.01
N LEU A 210 -6.84 13.57 -23.59
CA LEU A 210 -5.41 13.30 -23.80
C LEU A 210 -4.98 12.00 -23.13
N VAL A 211 -5.33 11.80 -21.86
CA VAL A 211 -5.05 10.56 -21.12
C VAL A 211 -5.71 9.36 -21.80
N LEU A 212 -6.98 9.46 -22.17
CA LEU A 212 -7.71 8.40 -22.88
C LEU A 212 -7.05 8.07 -24.21
N SER A 213 -6.64 9.07 -24.99
CA SER A 213 -5.95 8.86 -26.27
C SER A 213 -4.63 8.13 -26.08
N PHE A 214 -3.87 8.48 -25.03
CA PHE A 214 -2.62 7.83 -24.67
C PHE A 214 -2.84 6.38 -24.22
N ILE A 215 -3.86 6.12 -23.40
CA ILE A 215 -4.20 4.78 -22.95
C ILE A 215 -4.72 3.91 -24.10
N VAL A 216 -5.54 4.45 -25.01
CA VAL A 216 -5.98 3.74 -26.21
C VAL A 216 -4.79 3.40 -27.10
N PHE A 217 -3.86 4.34 -27.30
CA PHE A 217 -2.61 4.07 -28.02
C PHE A 217 -1.81 2.93 -27.38
N LEU A 218 -1.60 2.99 -26.06
CA LEU A 218 -0.94 1.91 -25.32
C LEU A 218 -1.69 0.59 -25.46
N GLN A 219 -3.01 0.59 -25.31
CA GLN A 219 -3.83 -0.61 -25.41
C GLN A 219 -3.70 -1.24 -26.79
N VAL A 220 -3.83 -0.48 -27.87
CA VAL A 220 -3.65 -0.98 -29.25
C VAL A 220 -2.25 -1.56 -29.47
N TYR A 221 -1.21 -0.91 -28.93
CA TYR A 221 0.16 -1.42 -28.98
C TYR A 221 0.33 -2.72 -28.15
N CYS A 222 -0.35 -2.81 -27.02
CA CYS A 222 -0.21 -3.88 -26.03
C CYS A 222 -1.14 -5.08 -26.28
N LEU A 223 -2.21 -4.95 -27.06
CA LEU A 223 -3.14 -6.04 -27.41
C LEU A 223 -2.43 -7.22 -28.10
N LYS A 224 -1.27 -6.98 -28.72
CA LYS A 224 -0.43 -8.00 -29.36
C LYS A 224 0.51 -8.71 -28.39
N ASN A 225 0.52 -8.32 -27.12
CA ASN A 225 1.49 -8.79 -26.14
C ASN A 225 0.82 -9.68 -25.08
N ASP A 226 1.11 -10.98 -25.16
CA ASP A 226 0.53 -11.98 -24.25
C ASP A 226 0.83 -11.68 -22.78
N PHE A 227 2.01 -11.14 -22.47
CA PHE A 227 2.35 -10.82 -21.08
C PHE A 227 1.45 -9.73 -20.49
N ILE A 228 1.20 -8.66 -21.25
CA ILE A 228 0.37 -7.54 -20.76
C ILE A 228 -1.08 -7.99 -20.64
N MET A 229 -1.59 -8.72 -21.64
CA MET A 229 -2.96 -9.24 -21.61
C MET A 229 -3.17 -10.19 -20.43
N LEU A 230 -2.24 -11.11 -20.20
CA LEU A 230 -2.27 -12.03 -19.06
C LEU A 230 -2.16 -11.26 -17.74
N GLY A 231 -1.28 -10.27 -17.65
CA GLY A 231 -1.14 -9.39 -16.48
C GLY A 231 -2.43 -8.65 -16.15
N LEU A 232 -3.10 -8.07 -17.15
CA LEU A 232 -4.41 -7.41 -16.99
C LEU A 232 -5.47 -8.40 -16.51
N LYS A 233 -5.56 -9.57 -17.16
CA LYS A 233 -6.56 -10.60 -16.79
C LYS A 233 -6.36 -11.11 -15.36
N GLN A 234 -5.12 -11.17 -14.89
CA GLN A 234 -4.78 -11.63 -13.54
C GLN A 234 -4.96 -10.54 -12.48
N SER A 235 -4.65 -9.28 -12.81
CA SER A 235 -4.61 -8.20 -11.81
C SER A 235 -5.94 -7.44 -11.70
N LEU A 236 -6.72 -7.31 -12.78
CA LEU A 236 -7.97 -6.54 -12.76
C LEU A 236 -9.04 -7.11 -11.81
N PRO A 237 -9.30 -8.43 -11.77
CA PRO A 237 -10.31 -8.97 -10.85
C PRO A 237 -9.95 -8.76 -9.37
N PRO A 238 -8.71 -9.04 -8.91
CA PRO A 238 -8.27 -8.65 -7.57
C PRO A 238 -8.43 -7.15 -7.32
N LEU A 239 -7.97 -6.27 -8.20
CA LEU A 239 -8.08 -4.82 -8.02
C LEU A 239 -9.52 -4.32 -7.85
N LEU A 240 -10.47 -4.91 -8.60
CA LEU A 240 -11.89 -4.60 -8.43
C LEU A 240 -12.39 -5.03 -7.04
N VAL A 241 -12.03 -6.23 -6.60
CA VAL A 241 -12.41 -6.74 -5.27
C VAL A 241 -11.76 -5.89 -4.17
N THR A 242 -10.49 -5.55 -4.30
CA THR A 242 -9.76 -4.76 -3.31
C THR A 242 -10.31 -3.34 -3.21
N THR A 243 -10.72 -2.73 -4.32
CA THR A 243 -11.37 -1.40 -4.30
C THR A 243 -12.72 -1.43 -3.56
N ILE A 244 -13.50 -2.51 -3.71
CA ILE A 244 -14.76 -2.68 -2.95
C ILE A 244 -14.48 -2.83 -1.45
N ILE A 245 -13.43 -3.58 -1.08
CA ILE A 245 -13.02 -3.78 0.30
C ILE A 245 -12.48 -2.47 0.92
N ALA A 246 -11.71 -1.70 0.15
CA ALA A 246 -11.20 -0.39 0.54
C ALA A 246 -12.34 0.60 0.86
N ALA A 247 -13.43 0.56 0.09
CA ALA A 247 -14.65 1.32 0.42
C ALA A 247 -15.24 0.95 1.79
N GLY A 248 -15.22 -0.35 2.13
CA GLY A 248 -15.62 -0.83 3.45
C GLY A 248 -14.74 -0.28 4.58
N THR A 249 -13.42 -0.22 4.34
CA THR A 249 -12.47 0.36 5.30
C THR A 249 -12.76 1.85 5.57
N GLY A 250 -13.03 2.64 4.53
CA GLY A 250 -13.43 4.04 4.68
C GLY A 250 -14.75 4.19 5.45
N SER A 251 -15.71 3.30 5.21
CA SER A 251 -17.01 3.29 5.92
C SER A 251 -16.86 3.00 7.41
N ILE A 252 -15.94 2.11 7.79
CA ILE A 252 -15.59 1.85 9.20
C ILE A 252 -15.02 3.13 9.81
N LEU A 253 -14.08 3.80 9.15
CA LEU A 253 -13.47 5.01 9.68
C LEU A 253 -14.51 6.11 9.95
N VAL A 254 -15.47 6.30 9.04
CA VAL A 254 -16.58 7.25 9.22
C VAL A 254 -17.50 6.87 10.37
N SER A 255 -17.82 5.58 10.52
CA SER A 255 -18.70 5.10 11.59
C SER A 255 -18.14 5.35 13.00
N PHE A 256 -16.83 5.53 13.11
CA PHE A 256 -16.13 5.80 14.37
C PHE A 256 -15.56 7.23 14.44
N GLU A 257 -16.09 8.17 13.65
CA GLU A 257 -15.64 9.57 13.66
C GLU A 257 -15.69 10.20 15.05
N SER A 258 -16.72 9.89 15.86
CA SER A 258 -16.86 10.39 17.23
C SER A 258 -15.71 9.96 18.15
N LEU A 259 -15.23 8.72 18.01
CA LEU A 259 -14.07 8.21 18.73
C LEU A 259 -12.79 8.90 18.28
N LEU A 260 -12.66 9.10 16.97
CA LEU A 260 -11.49 9.74 16.37
C LEU A 260 -11.39 11.23 16.77
N GLN A 261 -12.52 11.91 16.94
CA GLN A 261 -12.60 13.26 17.49
C GLN A 261 -12.27 13.29 18.99
N ALA A 262 -12.72 12.29 19.76
CA ALA A 262 -12.43 12.19 21.19
C ALA A 262 -10.95 11.88 21.49
N VAL A 263 -10.28 11.13 20.60
CA VAL A 263 -8.88 10.70 20.78
C VAL A 263 -8.03 11.02 19.53
N PRO A 264 -7.70 12.31 19.27
CA PRO A 264 -6.98 12.72 18.05
C PRO A 264 -5.60 12.07 17.88
N ILE A 265 -4.96 11.66 18.99
CA ILE A 265 -3.64 11.02 18.95
C ILE A 265 -3.64 9.70 18.16
N VAL A 266 -4.78 9.01 18.12
CA VAL A 266 -4.97 7.74 17.39
C VAL A 266 -4.98 8.00 15.87
N LEU A 267 -5.60 9.09 15.42
CA LEU A 267 -5.64 9.49 14.00
C LEU A 267 -4.25 9.78 13.42
N VAL A 268 -3.39 10.41 14.22
CA VAL A 268 -2.04 10.80 13.80
C VAL A 268 -1.18 9.58 13.49
N VAL A 269 -1.37 8.51 14.26
CA VAL A 269 -0.57 7.28 14.18
C VAL A 269 -1.19 6.27 13.21
N LEU A 270 -2.48 6.39 12.91
CA LEU A 270 -3.24 5.44 12.09
C LEU A 270 -2.55 5.12 10.75
N PRO A 271 -2.16 6.08 9.90
CA PRO A 271 -1.50 5.76 8.63
C PRO A 271 -0.20 4.97 8.83
N SER A 272 0.62 5.36 9.82
CA SER A 272 1.89 4.68 10.10
C SER A 272 1.72 3.24 10.57
N VAL A 273 0.67 2.94 11.34
CA VAL A 273 0.35 1.56 11.76
C VAL A 273 -0.07 0.72 10.57
N LEU A 274 -1.00 1.23 9.75
CA LEU A 274 -1.48 0.57 8.55
C LEU A 274 -0.32 0.29 7.59
N SER A 275 0.50 1.30 7.28
CA SER A 275 1.68 1.15 6.43
C SER A 275 2.70 0.16 7.00
N THR A 276 2.84 0.06 8.32
CA THR A 276 3.74 -0.91 8.96
C THR A 276 3.26 -2.34 8.78
N VAL A 277 1.98 -2.59 9.05
CA VAL A 277 1.41 -3.91 8.83
C VAL A 277 1.46 -4.27 7.35
N GLY A 278 1.12 -3.35 6.45
CA GLY A 278 1.25 -3.54 5.01
C GLY A 278 2.69 -3.87 4.59
N ALA A 279 3.67 -3.10 5.09
CA ALA A 279 5.08 -3.29 4.79
C ALA A 279 5.64 -4.63 5.29
N GLN A 280 5.34 -5.04 6.52
CA GLN A 280 5.78 -6.34 7.04
C GLN A 280 5.30 -7.49 6.14
N ASN A 281 4.04 -7.41 5.71
CA ASN A 281 3.41 -8.45 4.91
C ASN A 281 3.81 -8.38 3.43
N SER A 282 4.13 -7.20 2.89
CA SER A 282 4.68 -7.07 1.54
C SER A 282 6.09 -7.66 1.46
N ILE A 283 6.93 -7.49 2.49
CA ILE A 283 8.26 -8.11 2.54
C ILE A 283 8.13 -9.63 2.53
N ILE A 284 7.20 -10.18 3.33
CA ILE A 284 6.89 -11.62 3.32
C ILE A 284 6.41 -12.06 1.95
N ALA A 285 5.48 -11.33 1.34
CA ALA A 285 4.94 -11.64 0.03
C ALA A 285 6.04 -11.65 -1.05
N ASN A 286 6.79 -10.57 -1.21
CA ASN A 286 7.85 -10.45 -2.21
C ASN A 286 8.92 -11.53 -2.02
N THR A 287 9.43 -11.69 -0.80
CA THR A 287 10.46 -12.71 -0.55
C THR A 287 9.95 -14.14 -0.78
N THR A 288 8.67 -14.43 -0.47
CA THR A 288 8.07 -15.74 -0.73
C THR A 288 7.87 -15.98 -2.22
N THR A 289 7.36 -15.00 -2.95
CA THR A 289 7.06 -15.08 -4.39
C THR A 289 8.33 -15.18 -5.22
N THR A 290 9.35 -14.38 -4.92
CA THR A 290 10.69 -14.50 -5.49
C THR A 290 11.28 -15.89 -5.23
N LYS A 291 11.19 -16.40 -3.99
CA LYS A 291 11.71 -17.75 -3.66
C LYS A 291 10.99 -18.87 -4.41
N LEU A 292 9.68 -18.76 -4.63
CA LEU A 292 8.89 -19.68 -5.46
C LEU A 292 9.38 -19.65 -6.92
N HIS A 293 9.56 -18.46 -7.50
CA HIS A 293 10.06 -18.29 -8.87
C HIS A 293 11.50 -18.76 -9.07
N LEU A 294 12.35 -18.63 -8.05
CA LEU A 294 13.71 -19.18 -8.05
C LEU A 294 13.76 -20.71 -7.86
N GLY A 295 12.63 -21.36 -7.56
CA GLY A 295 12.58 -22.79 -7.24
C GLY A 295 13.21 -23.15 -5.89
N SER A 296 13.50 -22.16 -5.04
CA SER A 296 14.10 -22.35 -3.71
C SER A 296 13.07 -22.70 -2.64
N LEU A 297 11.79 -22.45 -2.89
CA LEU A 297 10.67 -22.78 -2.01
C LEU A 297 9.70 -23.71 -2.72
N GLU A 298 9.29 -24.80 -2.06
CA GLU A 298 8.24 -25.67 -2.61
C GLU A 298 6.84 -25.03 -2.43
N PRO A 299 5.94 -25.11 -3.42
CA PRO A 299 4.59 -24.57 -3.33
C PRO A 299 3.65 -25.47 -2.50
N LYS A 300 3.97 -25.64 -1.20
CA LYS A 300 3.19 -26.45 -0.25
C LYS A 300 2.81 -25.62 0.98
N ILE A 301 1.52 -25.62 1.32
CA ILE A 301 1.00 -24.90 2.50
C ILE A 301 1.58 -25.46 3.81
N SER A 302 1.90 -26.75 3.85
CA SER A 302 2.55 -27.38 5.01
C SER A 302 3.93 -26.80 5.35
N PHE A 303 4.54 -26.05 4.43
CA PHE A 303 5.84 -25.42 4.64
C PHE A 303 5.77 -24.17 5.53
N ILE A 304 4.57 -23.68 5.90
CA ILE A 304 4.38 -22.49 6.75
C ILE A 304 5.13 -22.57 8.09
N GLY A 305 5.32 -23.79 8.62
CA GLY A 305 6.07 -24.05 9.86
C GLY A 305 7.56 -24.34 9.67
N SER A 306 8.11 -24.14 8.47
CA SER A 306 9.53 -24.34 8.21
C SER A 306 10.38 -23.25 8.89
N LYS A 307 11.62 -23.60 9.27
CA LYS A 307 12.55 -22.62 9.84
C LYS A 307 12.83 -21.45 8.89
N GLU A 308 12.79 -21.72 7.59
CA GLU A 308 13.03 -20.74 6.53
C GLU A 308 11.96 -19.65 6.46
N LEU A 309 10.78 -19.89 7.02
CA LEU A 309 9.69 -18.92 7.12
C LEU A 309 9.52 -18.39 8.55
N ILE A 310 9.63 -19.24 9.57
CA ILE A 310 9.49 -18.82 10.97
C ILE A 310 10.53 -17.74 11.34
N LEU A 311 11.76 -17.87 10.86
CA LEU A 311 12.83 -16.93 11.21
C LEU A 311 12.58 -15.53 10.60
N PRO A 312 12.30 -15.37 9.28
CA PRO A 312 11.83 -14.09 8.75
C PRO A 312 10.54 -13.57 9.41
N PHE A 313 9.54 -14.42 9.63
CA PHE A 313 8.27 -14.01 10.24
C PHE A 313 8.47 -13.46 11.65
N SER A 314 9.31 -14.11 12.45
CA SER A 314 9.63 -13.61 13.79
C SER A 314 10.41 -12.30 13.72
N ALA A 315 11.40 -12.19 12.83
CA ALA A 315 12.18 -10.95 12.67
C ALA A 315 11.30 -9.76 12.29
N PHE A 316 10.46 -9.91 11.26
CA PHE A 316 9.57 -8.84 10.82
C PHE A 316 8.51 -8.50 11.86
N GLY A 317 7.98 -9.49 12.59
CA GLY A 317 7.08 -9.28 13.72
C GLY A 317 7.72 -8.45 14.83
N THR A 318 8.98 -8.73 15.19
CA THR A 318 9.70 -7.92 16.19
C THR A 318 9.95 -6.48 15.75
N VAL A 319 10.18 -6.26 14.45
CA VAL A 319 10.29 -4.90 13.90
C VAL A 319 8.97 -4.15 14.05
N GLY A 320 7.83 -4.76 13.74
CA GLY A 320 6.51 -4.14 13.95
C GLY A 320 6.27 -3.74 15.40
N PHE A 321 6.61 -4.62 16.35
CA PHE A 321 6.55 -4.33 17.77
C PHE A 321 7.42 -3.11 18.16
N LEU A 322 8.66 -3.06 17.68
CA LEU A 322 9.55 -1.91 17.91
C LEU A 322 8.98 -0.63 17.31
N MET A 323 8.39 -0.71 16.11
CA MET A 323 7.76 0.45 15.46
C MET A 323 6.54 0.95 16.24
N SER A 324 5.72 0.07 16.83
CA SER A 324 4.61 0.48 17.70
C SER A 324 5.09 1.30 18.92
N ILE A 325 6.26 0.96 19.49
CA ILE A 325 6.89 1.76 20.56
C ILE A 325 7.35 3.12 20.02
N ILE A 326 7.99 3.15 18.85
CA ILE A 326 8.44 4.40 18.23
C ILE A 326 7.25 5.32 17.95
N TYR A 327 6.15 4.77 17.41
CA TYR A 327 4.96 5.55 17.11
C TYR A 327 4.28 6.08 18.36
N SER A 328 4.17 5.31 19.45
CA SER A 328 3.59 5.84 20.69
C SER A 328 4.42 7.01 21.24
N LEU A 329 5.75 6.92 21.20
CA LEU A 329 6.65 8.01 21.63
C LEU A 329 6.52 9.25 20.74
N LEU A 330 6.49 9.06 19.41
CA LEU A 330 6.32 10.17 18.47
C LEU A 330 4.94 10.83 18.63
N ALA A 331 3.89 10.05 18.88
CA ALA A 331 2.55 10.58 19.09
C ALA A 331 2.50 11.53 20.29
N VAL A 332 3.14 11.14 21.41
CA VAL A 332 3.28 11.99 22.60
C VAL A 332 4.09 13.25 22.30
N ALA A 333 5.17 13.14 21.53
CA ALA A 333 6.00 14.29 21.18
C ALA A 333 5.26 15.32 20.30
N ILE A 334 4.32 14.88 19.46
CA ILE A 334 3.54 15.74 18.56
C ILE A 334 2.37 16.41 19.29
N TYR A 335 1.75 15.72 20.27
CA TYR A 335 0.65 16.23 21.07
C TYR A 335 1.02 16.30 22.57
N PRO A 336 1.97 17.18 22.98
CA PRO A 336 2.49 17.16 24.35
C PRO A 336 1.49 17.62 25.43
N PHE A 337 0.39 18.25 25.06
CA PHE A 337 -0.58 18.81 26.00
C PHE A 337 -1.59 17.74 26.47
N ASP A 338 -1.80 17.67 27.79
CA ASP A 338 -2.80 16.83 28.47
C ASP A 338 -2.64 15.29 28.37
N ILE A 339 -1.45 14.80 28.00
CA ILE A 339 -1.17 13.34 28.00
C ILE A 339 -0.82 12.87 29.41
N THR A 340 -1.70 12.06 29.99
CA THR A 340 -1.41 11.30 31.20
C THR A 340 -0.54 10.08 30.90
N LEU A 341 0.26 9.63 31.87
CA LEU A 341 1.02 8.37 31.76
C LEU A 341 0.11 7.17 31.41
N ASN A 342 -1.11 7.16 31.95
CA ASN A 342 -2.10 6.14 31.65
C ASN A 342 -2.49 6.15 30.17
N LEU A 343 -2.76 7.33 29.59
CA LEU A 343 -3.09 7.44 28.17
C LEU A 343 -1.94 6.94 27.28
N TYR A 344 -0.69 7.23 27.64
CA TYR A 344 0.48 6.73 26.91
C TYR A 344 0.54 5.19 26.91
N PHE A 345 0.40 4.56 28.09
CA PHE A 345 0.42 3.09 28.17
C PHE A 345 -0.78 2.45 27.48
N SER A 346 -1.97 3.06 27.57
CA SER A 346 -3.15 2.64 26.83
C SER A 346 -2.93 2.70 25.32
N LEU A 347 -2.38 3.81 24.81
CA LEU A 347 -2.05 3.96 23.40
C LEU A 347 -1.01 2.93 22.95
N LEU A 348 0.08 2.77 23.70
CA LEU A 348 1.12 1.79 23.41
C LEU A 348 0.53 0.37 23.31
N LEU A 349 -0.34 0.00 24.26
CA LEU A 349 -0.98 -1.30 24.29
C LEU A 349 -1.92 -1.51 23.10
N VAL A 350 -2.72 -0.50 22.75
CA VAL A 350 -3.55 -0.49 21.53
C VAL A 350 -2.68 -0.74 20.29
N LEU A 351 -1.60 0.03 20.11
CA LEU A 351 -0.73 -0.08 18.94
C LEU A 351 -0.02 -1.44 18.84
N ILE A 352 0.40 -2.01 19.97
CA ILE A 352 1.03 -3.34 20.01
C ILE A 352 0.00 -4.41 19.64
N LEU A 353 -1.19 -4.40 20.24
CA LEU A 353 -2.22 -5.41 19.98
C LEU A 353 -2.72 -5.33 18.54
N THR A 354 -2.97 -4.14 18.01
CA THR A 354 -3.33 -3.93 16.61
C THR A 354 -2.26 -4.50 15.69
N ASN A 355 -0.99 -4.10 15.86
CA ASN A 355 0.07 -4.57 14.96
C ASN A 355 0.23 -6.09 15.04
N LEU A 356 0.32 -6.65 16.25
CA LEU A 356 0.58 -8.08 16.45
C LEU A 356 -0.54 -8.95 15.85
N ILE A 357 -1.80 -8.64 16.16
CA ILE A 357 -2.92 -9.46 15.70
C ILE A 357 -3.12 -9.33 14.19
N SER A 358 -3.09 -8.11 13.65
CA SER A 358 -3.17 -7.90 12.21
C SER A 358 -2.02 -8.61 11.48
N TYR A 359 -0.78 -8.42 11.95
CA TYR A 359 0.40 -9.03 11.36
C TYR A 359 0.29 -10.56 11.29
N LEU A 360 -0.13 -11.22 12.37
CA LEU A 360 -0.27 -12.68 12.38
C LEU A 360 -1.32 -13.18 11.38
N ILE A 361 -2.47 -12.50 11.30
CA ILE A 361 -3.54 -12.87 10.36
C ILE A 361 -3.05 -12.67 8.93
N ILE A 362 -2.52 -11.49 8.61
CA ILE A 362 -2.19 -11.12 7.24
C ILE A 362 -0.94 -11.87 6.74
N SER A 363 0.03 -12.14 7.60
CA SER A 363 1.23 -12.91 7.22
C SER A 363 0.88 -14.35 6.84
N SER A 364 -0.09 -14.94 7.54
CA SER A 364 -0.64 -16.25 7.17
C SER A 364 -1.37 -16.21 5.82
N LEU A 365 -2.18 -15.16 5.59
CA LEU A 365 -2.83 -14.93 4.30
C LEU A 365 -1.80 -14.71 3.18
N ALA A 366 -0.70 -14.00 3.45
CA ALA A 366 0.35 -13.71 2.48
C ALA A 366 1.00 -14.97 1.95
N PHE A 367 1.38 -15.87 2.87
CA PHE A 367 1.98 -17.13 2.50
C PHE A 367 0.99 -18.04 1.74
N VAL A 368 -0.23 -18.18 2.26
CA VAL A 368 -1.25 -19.05 1.64
C VAL A 368 -1.63 -18.55 0.24
N THR A 369 -1.86 -17.25 0.08
CA THR A 369 -2.20 -16.66 -1.22
C THR A 369 -1.04 -16.75 -2.21
N ALA A 370 0.21 -16.56 -1.79
CA ALA A 370 1.37 -16.74 -2.66
C ALA A 370 1.47 -18.18 -3.17
N VAL A 371 1.35 -19.17 -2.28
CA VAL A 371 1.44 -20.59 -2.64
C VAL A 371 0.28 -21.03 -3.53
N LEU A 372 -0.96 -20.64 -3.21
CA LEU A 372 -2.13 -21.00 -4.01
C LEU A 372 -2.07 -20.38 -5.40
N THR A 373 -1.78 -19.08 -5.48
CA THR A 373 -1.67 -18.35 -6.75
C THR A 373 -0.63 -18.99 -7.66
N TYR A 374 0.55 -19.32 -7.10
CA TYR A 374 1.60 -20.01 -7.84
C TYR A 374 1.18 -21.41 -8.31
N LYS A 375 0.52 -22.19 -7.44
CA LYS A 375 0.07 -23.55 -7.77
C LYS A 375 -0.98 -23.59 -8.87
N TYR A 376 -1.84 -22.56 -8.96
CA TYR A 376 -2.83 -22.43 -10.03
C TYR A 376 -2.28 -21.82 -11.32
N GLY A 377 -0.98 -21.53 -11.39
CA GLY A 377 -0.31 -21.00 -12.59
C GLY A 377 -0.54 -19.50 -12.81
N PHE A 378 -1.09 -18.80 -11.83
CA PHE A 378 -1.17 -17.34 -11.85
C PHE A 378 0.15 -16.73 -11.36
N ASN A 379 0.47 -15.51 -11.78
CA ASN A 379 1.62 -14.80 -11.24
C ASN A 379 1.28 -14.26 -9.82
N PRO A 380 1.93 -14.75 -8.75
CA PRO A 380 1.70 -14.25 -7.40
C PRO A 380 1.95 -12.75 -7.25
N ASP A 381 2.91 -12.20 -7.99
CA ASP A 381 3.28 -10.78 -7.92
C ASP A 381 2.14 -9.85 -8.38
N ASN A 382 1.18 -10.37 -9.15
CA ASN A 382 0.02 -9.63 -9.64
C ASN A 382 -1.18 -9.62 -8.68
N ILE A 383 -1.19 -10.53 -7.69
CA ILE A 383 -2.41 -10.83 -6.90
C ILE A 383 -2.16 -10.68 -5.41
N VAL A 384 -1.02 -11.15 -4.92
CA VAL A 384 -0.75 -11.29 -3.48
C VAL A 384 -0.73 -9.93 -2.80
N ILE A 385 0.09 -8.98 -3.27
CA ILE A 385 0.20 -7.67 -2.59
C ILE A 385 -1.11 -6.88 -2.61
N PRO A 386 -1.84 -6.74 -3.75
CA PRO A 386 -3.14 -6.07 -3.73
C PRO A 386 -4.10 -6.62 -2.68
N VAL A 387 -4.24 -7.95 -2.61
CA VAL A 387 -5.11 -8.58 -1.61
C VAL A 387 -4.61 -8.30 -0.19
N LEU A 388 -3.30 -8.36 0.05
CA LEU A 388 -2.75 -8.19 1.39
C LEU A 388 -2.77 -6.74 1.88
N SER A 389 -2.47 -5.77 1.02
CA SER A 389 -2.47 -4.35 1.41
C SER A 389 -3.87 -3.93 1.84
N THR A 390 -4.88 -4.33 1.09
CA THR A 390 -6.28 -3.98 1.38
C THR A 390 -6.84 -4.74 2.58
N MET A 391 -6.47 -6.02 2.75
CA MET A 391 -6.73 -6.74 4.00
C MET A 391 -6.01 -6.10 5.19
N ALA A 392 -4.79 -5.60 5.00
CA ALA A 392 -4.04 -4.92 6.05
C ALA A 392 -4.72 -3.64 6.49
N ASP A 393 -5.18 -2.83 5.54
CA ASP A 393 -5.94 -1.61 5.82
C ASP A 393 -7.23 -1.93 6.58
N LEU A 394 -8.04 -2.89 6.08
CA LEU A 394 -9.31 -3.25 6.68
C LEU A 394 -9.15 -3.82 8.10
N ILE A 395 -8.29 -4.84 8.24
CA ILE A 395 -8.12 -5.58 9.50
C ILE A 395 -7.45 -4.69 10.54
N SER A 396 -6.41 -3.94 10.16
CA SER A 396 -5.70 -3.05 11.10
C SER A 396 -6.57 -1.89 11.54
N THR A 397 -7.33 -1.27 10.63
CA THR A 397 -8.28 -0.22 11.01
C THR A 397 -9.33 -0.77 11.98
N SER A 398 -9.89 -1.94 11.69
CA SER A 398 -10.91 -2.58 12.54
C SER A 398 -10.38 -2.86 13.95
N PHE A 399 -9.19 -3.45 14.08
CA PHE A 399 -8.60 -3.74 15.39
C PHE A 399 -8.15 -2.48 16.12
N LEU A 400 -7.60 -1.49 15.42
CA LEU A 400 -7.20 -0.21 16.00
C LEU A 400 -8.39 0.49 16.63
N VAL A 401 -9.52 0.55 15.91
CA VAL A 401 -10.77 1.11 16.43
C VAL A 401 -11.29 0.29 17.62
N LEU A 402 -11.38 -1.04 17.48
CA LEU A 402 -11.86 -1.93 18.54
C LEU A 402 -11.04 -1.82 19.83
N PHE A 403 -9.71 -1.76 19.74
CA PHE A 403 -8.87 -1.63 20.93
C PHE A 403 -8.90 -0.22 21.49
N SER A 404 -9.03 0.80 20.65
CA SER A 404 -9.20 2.18 21.13
C SER A 404 -10.50 2.36 21.91
N THR A 405 -11.63 1.79 21.45
CA THR A 405 -12.90 1.82 22.21
C THR A 405 -12.75 1.09 23.54
N LEU A 406 -12.16 -0.10 23.53
CA LEU A 406 -12.10 -0.97 24.71
C LEU A 406 -11.10 -0.52 25.76
N ILE A 407 -10.04 0.21 25.41
CA ILE A 407 -8.92 0.50 26.32
C ILE A 407 -8.82 1.99 26.65
N ILE A 408 -9.13 2.88 25.71
CA ILE A 408 -8.95 4.33 25.90
C ILE A 408 -10.23 5.00 26.39
N LEU A 409 -11.40 4.60 25.88
CA LEU A 409 -12.68 5.22 26.20
C LEU A 409 -13.43 4.52 27.36
N GLN A 410 -12.71 3.85 28.25
CA GLN A 410 -13.30 3.22 29.45
C GLN A 410 -13.76 4.24 30.49
#